data_AF-E7G5X6-F1
#
_entry.id   AF-E7G5X6-F1
#
_cell.length_a   1.000
_cell.length_b   1.000
_cell.length_c   1.000
_cell.angle_alpha   90.00
_cell.angle_beta   90.00
_cell.angle_gamma   90.00
#
_symmetry.space_group_name_H-M   'P 1'
#
loop_
_entity.id
_entity.type
_entity.pdbx_description
1 polymer ?
#
loop_
_entity_poly.entity_id
_entity_poly.type
_entity_poly.pdbx_seq_one_letter_code
_entity_poly.pdbx_strand_id
1 'polypeptide(L)'
;MKGKNQSFSFMMELIIVIFFFALSTTVCISFLVKAKEKQMDGVMIQNAMLEMQSMIETMQAYPQTPLEQLFKVEKIDTNTYQKENIKIVIWEDQVKHGVISIFNQDDVICETPFVLGGTSHG
;
A
#
# COMPACT_ATOMS: atom_id res chain seq x y z
N MET A 1 -45.48 -37.33 35.19
CA MET A 1 -44.29 -37.19 34.33
C MET A 1 -44.65 -36.35 33.11
N LYS A 2 -44.60 -35.01 33.17
CA LYS A 2 -45.05 -34.12 32.08
C LYS A 2 -44.06 -32.99 31.70
N GLY A 3 -42.95 -32.84 32.41
CA GLY A 3 -41.92 -31.81 32.15
C GLY A 3 -40.61 -32.30 31.52
N LYS A 4 -40.43 -33.62 31.34
CA LYS A 4 -39.15 -34.21 30.90
C LYS A 4 -38.87 -34.04 29.40
N ASN A 5 -39.91 -33.94 28.58
CA ASN A 5 -39.77 -33.80 27.12
C ASN A 5 -39.55 -32.33 26.68
N GLN A 6 -40.04 -31.37 27.47
CA GLN A 6 -39.95 -29.94 27.14
C GLN A 6 -38.54 -29.38 27.40
N SER A 7 -37.87 -29.86 28.45
CA SER A 7 -36.47 -29.51 28.76
C SER A 7 -35.48 -30.08 27.75
N PHE A 8 -35.73 -31.30 27.23
CA PHE A 8 -34.92 -31.90 26.16
C PHE A 8 -35.05 -31.16 24.82
N SER A 9 -36.26 -30.70 24.47
CA SER A 9 -36.50 -29.89 23.27
C SER A 9 -35.76 -28.56 23.32
N PHE A 10 -35.80 -27.88 24.47
CA PHE A 10 -35.07 -26.63 24.68
C PHE A 10 -33.54 -26.81 24.59
N MET A 11 -33.02 -27.90 25.17
CA MET A 11 -31.59 -28.21 25.11
C MET A 11 -31.12 -28.48 23.68
N MET A 12 -31.91 -29.20 22.87
CA MET A 12 -31.59 -29.45 21.46
C MET A 12 -31.60 -28.16 20.63
N GLU A 13 -32.57 -27.28 20.86
CA GLU A 13 -32.67 -25.99 20.17
C GLU A 13 -31.48 -25.08 20.49
N LEU A 14 -31.07 -25.01 21.77
CA LEU A 14 -29.88 -24.26 22.19
C LEU A 14 -28.60 -24.78 21.51
N ILE A 15 -28.44 -26.11 21.41
CA ILE A 15 -27.29 -26.72 20.75
C ILE A 15 -27.24 -26.31 19.27
N ILE A 16 -28.38 -26.36 18.56
CA ILE A 16 -28.47 -25.97 17.15
C ILE A 16 -28.08 -24.48 16.98
N VAL A 17 -28.58 -23.59 17.85
CA VAL A 17 -28.24 -22.16 17.82
C VAL A 17 -26.74 -21.94 18.05
N ILE A 18 -26.13 -22.64 19.01
CA ILE A 18 -24.69 -22.53 19.28
C ILE A 18 -23.88 -23.03 18.09
N PHE A 19 -24.27 -24.14 17.46
CA PHE A 19 -23.59 -24.64 16.26
C PHE A 19 -23.70 -23.65 15.10
N PHE A 20 -24.89 -23.09 14.86
CA PHE A 20 -25.08 -22.10 13.79
C PHE A 20 -24.28 -20.83 14.05
N PHE A 21 -24.24 -20.36 15.31
CA PHE A 21 -23.46 -19.21 15.72
C PHE A 21 -21.96 -19.46 15.58
N ALA A 22 -21.48 -20.64 15.96
CA ALA A 22 -20.07 -21.02 15.80
C ALA A 22 -19.67 -21.03 14.32
N LEU A 23 -20.46 -21.69 13.46
CA LEU A 23 -20.21 -21.73 12.01
C LEU A 23 -20.21 -20.33 11.39
N SER A 24 -21.19 -19.50 11.76
CA SER A 24 -21.27 -18.10 11.29
C SER A 24 -20.05 -17.29 11.73
N THR A 25 -19.63 -17.44 12.99
CA THR A 25 -18.47 -16.74 13.55
C THR A 25 -17.18 -17.13 12.84
N THR A 26 -16.97 -18.42 12.54
CA THR A 26 -15.80 -18.88 11.77
C THR A 26 -15.72 -18.23 10.39
N VAL A 27 -16.84 -18.15 9.69
CA VAL A 27 -16.91 -17.49 8.37
C VAL A 27 -16.64 -15.99 8.49
N CYS A 28 -17.28 -15.32 9.45
CA CYS A 28 -17.07 -13.88 9.69
C CYS A 28 -15.62 -13.54 10.04
N ILE A 29 -14.97 -14.32 10.90
CA ILE A 29 -13.55 -14.13 11.25
C ILE A 29 -12.68 -14.30 10.01
N SER A 30 -12.96 -15.30 9.18
CA SER A 30 -12.20 -15.54 7.95
C SER A 30 -12.27 -14.35 6.98
N PHE A 31 -13.45 -13.74 6.82
CA PHE A 31 -13.60 -12.51 6.03
C PHE A 31 -12.91 -11.31 6.68
N LEU A 32 -13.01 -11.17 8.01
CA LEU A 32 -12.39 -10.06 8.73
C LEU A 32 -10.86 -10.10 8.61
N VAL A 33 -10.24 -11.27 8.74
CA VAL A 33 -8.79 -11.43 8.58
C VAL A 33 -8.35 -11.02 7.18
N LYS A 34 -9.04 -11.51 6.14
CA LYS A 34 -8.75 -11.11 4.74
C LYS A 34 -8.95 -9.61 4.50
N ALA A 35 -9.97 -9.02 5.11
CA ALA A 35 -10.20 -7.58 5.02
C ALA A 35 -9.09 -6.79 5.73
N LYS A 36 -8.58 -7.29 6.85
CA LYS A 36 -7.46 -6.68 7.59
C LYS A 36 -6.15 -6.75 6.82
N GLU A 37 -5.85 -7.87 6.18
CA GLU A 37 -4.69 -8.01 5.30
C GLU A 37 -4.75 -6.98 4.16
N LYS A 38 -5.88 -6.91 3.44
CA LYS A 38 -6.07 -5.91 2.38
C LYS A 38 -6.01 -4.47 2.88
N GLN A 39 -6.47 -4.21 4.10
CA GLN A 39 -6.38 -2.88 4.71
C GLN A 39 -4.91 -2.50 4.97
N MET A 40 -4.11 -3.44 5.47
CA MET A 40 -2.69 -3.21 5.75
C MET A 40 -1.91 -2.93 4.46
N ASP A 41 -2.17 -3.69 3.40
CA ASP A 41 -1.60 -3.44 2.07
C ASP A 41 -2.00 -2.04 1.55
N GLY A 42 -3.27 -1.66 1.71
CA GLY A 42 -3.76 -0.34 1.32
C GLY A 42 -3.07 0.81 2.07
N VAL A 43 -2.82 0.64 3.38
CA VAL A 43 -2.10 1.63 4.19
C VAL A 43 -0.63 1.73 3.76
N MET A 44 0.02 0.61 3.46
CA MET A 44 1.39 0.61 2.93
C MET A 44 1.46 1.41 1.62
N ILE A 45 0.55 1.14 0.68
CA ILE A 45 0.49 1.83 -0.62
C ILE A 45 0.22 3.33 -0.41
N GLN A 46 -0.69 3.70 0.49
CA GLN A 46 -0.99 5.09 0.79
C GLN A 46 0.25 5.83 1.33
N ASN A 47 0.99 5.22 2.26
CA ASN A 47 2.22 5.80 2.79
C ASN A 47 3.28 5.95 1.70
N ALA A 48 3.45 4.96 0.83
CA ALA A 48 4.37 5.03 -0.30
C ALA A 48 3.99 6.14 -1.30
N MET A 49 2.69 6.33 -1.57
CA MET A 49 2.20 7.43 -2.40
C MET A 49 2.47 8.81 -1.77
N LEU A 50 2.28 8.94 -0.46
CA LEU A 50 2.57 10.18 0.26
C LEU A 50 4.07 10.49 0.27
N GLU A 51 4.90 9.46 0.45
CA GLU A 51 6.35 9.59 0.35
C GLU A 51 6.76 10.01 -1.06
N MET A 52 6.23 9.36 -2.10
CA MET A 52 6.47 9.75 -3.49
C MET A 52 6.13 11.22 -3.76
N GLN A 53 4.96 11.69 -3.30
CA GLN A 53 4.58 13.10 -3.46
C GLN A 53 5.55 14.03 -2.75
N SER A 54 5.90 13.71 -1.50
CA SER A 54 6.87 14.48 -0.73
C SER A 54 8.26 14.50 -1.39
N MET A 55 8.68 13.40 -2.00
CA MET A 55 9.92 13.33 -2.77
C MET A 55 9.87 14.24 -4.00
N ILE A 56 8.76 14.24 -4.74
CA ILE A 56 8.56 15.13 -5.90
C ILE A 56 8.64 16.59 -5.46
N GLU A 57 7.89 16.97 -4.43
CA GLU A 57 7.90 18.33 -3.87
C GLU A 57 9.31 18.75 -3.43
N THR A 58 10.04 17.84 -2.77
CA THR A 58 11.41 18.11 -2.31
C THR A 58 12.38 18.25 -3.50
N MET A 59 12.27 17.42 -4.53
CA MET A 59 13.08 17.57 -5.75
C MET A 59 12.78 18.89 -6.47
N GLN A 60 11.53 19.33 -6.48
CA GLN A 60 11.12 20.61 -7.08
C GLN A 60 11.61 21.81 -6.25
N ALA A 61 11.64 21.70 -4.93
CA ALA A 61 12.18 22.72 -4.04
C ALA A 61 13.71 22.84 -4.15
N TYR A 62 14.41 21.73 -4.42
CA TYR A 62 15.87 21.66 -4.48
C TYR A 62 16.39 21.01 -5.77
N PRO A 63 16.14 21.59 -6.96
CA PRO A 63 16.38 20.93 -8.26
C PRO A 63 17.85 20.70 -8.59
N GLN A 64 18.77 21.41 -7.92
CA GLN A 64 20.21 21.31 -8.13
C GLN A 64 20.88 20.29 -7.19
N THR A 65 20.16 19.79 -6.19
CA THR A 65 20.73 18.85 -5.22
C THR A 65 20.61 17.42 -5.76
N PRO A 66 21.71 16.63 -5.75
CA PRO A 66 21.66 15.23 -6.18
C PRO A 66 20.67 14.40 -5.37
N LEU A 67 19.98 13.46 -6.02
CA LEU A 67 18.96 12.61 -5.38
C LEU A 67 19.54 11.77 -4.24
N GLU A 68 20.78 11.32 -4.39
CA GLU A 68 21.52 10.51 -3.42
C GLU A 68 21.67 11.27 -2.09
N GLN A 69 21.83 12.60 -2.17
CA GLN A 69 21.92 13.47 -1.00
C GLN A 69 20.55 13.78 -0.40
N LEU A 70 19.51 13.92 -1.23
CA LEU A 70 18.16 14.24 -0.77
C LEU A 70 17.47 13.04 -0.08
N PHE A 71 17.60 11.84 -0.64
CA PHE A 71 16.75 10.70 -0.26
C PHE A 71 17.50 9.42 0.10
N LYS A 72 18.85 9.45 0.12
CA LYS A 72 19.68 8.25 0.33
C LYS A 72 19.29 7.10 -0.60
N VAL A 73 19.02 7.42 -1.87
CA VAL A 73 18.69 6.44 -2.91
C VAL A 73 19.96 5.74 -3.41
N GLU A 74 19.80 4.51 -3.89
CA GLU A 74 20.85 3.74 -4.54
C GLU A 74 20.74 3.93 -6.07
N LYS A 75 21.87 4.18 -6.74
CA LYS A 75 21.89 4.38 -8.20
C LYS A 75 22.08 3.03 -8.89
N ILE A 76 21.10 2.60 -9.69
CA ILE A 76 21.14 1.33 -10.42
C ILE A 76 21.85 1.50 -11.77
N ASP A 77 21.45 2.54 -12.51
CA ASP A 77 22.02 2.85 -13.83
C ASP A 77 22.14 4.37 -14.01
N THR A 78 22.48 4.82 -15.23
CA THR A 78 22.70 6.25 -15.53
C THR A 78 21.56 7.15 -15.09
N ASN A 79 20.31 6.71 -15.26
CA ASN A 79 19.10 7.50 -15.10
C ASN A 79 18.14 6.94 -14.03
N THR A 80 18.42 5.75 -13.52
CA THR A 80 17.55 5.01 -12.60
C THR A 80 18.13 4.95 -11.19
N TYR A 81 17.27 5.26 -10.23
CA TYR A 81 17.52 5.18 -8.81
C TYR A 81 16.48 4.27 -8.15
N GLN A 82 16.87 3.61 -7.06
CA GLN A 82 15.98 2.79 -6.26
C GLN A 82 16.11 3.12 -4.77
N LYS A 83 14.97 3.11 -4.11
CA LYS A 83 14.83 3.18 -2.66
C LYS A 83 13.69 2.26 -2.25
N GLU A 84 14.03 1.16 -1.59
CA GLU A 84 13.05 0.15 -1.18
C GLU A 84 12.14 -0.29 -2.37
N ASN A 85 10.84 -0.06 -2.25
CA ASN A 85 9.83 -0.38 -3.26
C ASN A 85 9.54 0.79 -4.23
N ILE A 86 10.37 1.82 -4.23
CA ILE A 86 10.26 3.01 -5.08
C ILE A 86 11.40 3.01 -6.10
N LYS A 87 11.06 3.18 -7.37
CA LYS A 87 12.01 3.43 -8.45
C LYS A 87 11.82 4.84 -8.97
N ILE A 88 12.92 5.54 -9.23
CA ILE A 88 12.91 6.88 -9.80
C ILE A 88 13.71 6.83 -11.09
N VAL A 89 13.12 7.29 -12.18
CA VAL A 89 13.82 7.44 -13.46
C VAL A 89 13.81 8.91 -13.84
N ILE A 90 14.98 9.46 -14.16
CA ILE A 90 15.15 10.86 -14.54
C ILE A 90 15.75 10.94 -15.94
N TRP A 91 15.15 11.79 -16.77
CA TRP A 91 15.64 12.16 -18.08
C TRP A 91 16.01 13.64 -18.11
N GLU A 92 17.17 13.93 -18.72
CA GLU A 92 17.69 15.28 -18.91
C GLU A 92 17.70 15.61 -20.40
N ASP A 93 16.53 16.01 -20.92
CA ASP A 93 16.36 16.52 -22.28
C ASP A 93 16.40 18.07 -22.28
N GLN A 94 15.38 18.75 -22.82
CA GLN A 94 15.22 20.21 -22.73
C GLN A 94 14.79 20.67 -21.32
N VAL A 95 14.15 19.77 -20.57
CA VAL A 95 13.64 19.99 -19.22
C VAL A 95 13.97 18.74 -18.42
N LYS A 96 14.48 18.91 -17.19
CA LYS A 96 14.72 17.78 -16.30
C LYS A 96 13.39 17.24 -15.80
N HIS A 97 13.06 16.02 -16.18
CA HIS A 97 11.78 15.39 -15.88
C HIS A 97 11.99 13.92 -15.59
N GLY A 98 10.97 13.26 -15.06
CA GLY A 98 11.11 11.88 -14.66
C GLY A 98 9.80 11.24 -14.25
N VAL A 99 9.93 10.01 -13.78
CA VAL A 99 8.83 9.24 -13.24
C VAL A 99 9.27 8.59 -11.93
N ILE A 100 8.38 8.59 -10.95
CA ILE A 100 8.52 7.75 -9.76
C ILE A 100 7.49 6.62 -9.88
N SER A 101 7.93 5.39 -9.70
CA SER A 101 7.07 4.20 -9.73
C SER A 101 7.14 3.46 -8.39
N ILE A 102 5.99 3.11 -7.81
CA ILE A 102 5.86 2.27 -6.61
C ILE A 102 5.58 0.84 -7.06
N PHE A 103 6.37 -0.08 -6.54
CA PHE A 103 6.24 -1.52 -6.74
C PHE A 103 5.62 -2.18 -5.52
N ASN A 104 4.84 -3.23 -5.76
CA ASN A 104 4.57 -4.26 -4.76
C ASN A 104 4.94 -5.59 -5.41
N GLN A 105 5.97 -6.23 -4.85
CA GLN A 105 6.61 -7.38 -5.46
C GLN A 105 7.09 -7.01 -6.88
N ASP A 106 6.51 -7.62 -7.91
CA ASP A 106 6.88 -7.40 -9.31
C ASP A 106 5.91 -6.47 -10.06
N ASP A 107 4.80 -6.07 -9.42
CA ASP A 107 3.76 -5.27 -10.04
C ASP A 107 3.95 -3.77 -9.76
N VAL A 108 3.85 -2.95 -10.82
CA VAL A 108 3.78 -1.49 -10.70
C VAL A 108 2.37 -1.13 -10.23
N ILE A 109 2.26 -0.59 -9.01
CA ILE A 109 0.97 -0.17 -8.44
C ILE A 109 0.62 1.24 -8.91
N CYS A 110 1.60 2.13 -8.92
CA CYS A 110 1.41 3.53 -9.20
C CYS A 110 2.66 4.10 -9.84
N GLU A 111 2.45 4.97 -10.82
CA GLU A 111 3.49 5.69 -11.50
C GLU A 111 3.07 7.16 -11.61
N THR A 112 3.92 8.06 -11.12
CA THR A 112 3.64 9.51 -11.12
C THR A 112 4.76 10.25 -11.84
N PRO A 113 4.44 10.94 -12.96
CA PRO A 113 5.40 11.78 -13.65
C PRO A 113 5.66 13.08 -12.88
N PHE A 114 6.88 13.61 -13.00
CA PHE A 114 7.26 14.89 -12.42
C PHE A 114 8.19 15.68 -13.34
N VAL A 115 8.24 16.99 -13.09
CA VAL A 115 9.11 17.94 -13.79
C VAL A 115 9.84 18.79 -12.76
N LEU A 116 11.16 18.94 -12.91
CA LEU A 116 12.04 19.70 -12.00
C LEU A 116 12.43 21.09 -12.55
N GLY A 117 12.00 21.40 -13.77
CA GLY A 117 12.27 22.67 -14.45
C GLY A 117 13.32 22.56 -15.56
N GLY A 118 13.36 23.56 -16.44
CA GLY A 118 14.35 23.67 -17.51
C GLY A 118 15.59 24.42 -17.04
N THR A 119 16.72 24.25 -17.71
CA THR A 119 17.87 25.14 -17.56
C THR A 119 17.46 26.53 -18.03
N SER A 120 16.96 27.36 -17.12
CA SER A 120 16.82 28.79 -17.38
C SER A 120 18.23 29.36 -17.48
N HIS A 121 18.72 29.52 -18.72
CA HIS A 121 19.72 30.55 -18.97
C HIS A 121 19.08 31.89 -18.62
N GLY A 122 19.38 32.38 -17.41
CA GLY A 122 19.20 33.75 -16.97
C GLY A 122 20.53 34.25 -16.45
#